data_AF-A0A1G6WHF1-F1
#
_entry.id   AF-A0A1G6WHF1-F1
#
_cell.length_a   1.000
_cell.length_b   1.000
_cell.length_c   1.000
_cell.angle_alpha   90.00
_cell.angle_beta   90.00
_cell.angle_gamma   90.00
#
_symmetry.space_group_name_H-M   'P 1'
#
loop_
_entity.id
_entity.type
_entity.pdbx_description
1 polymer ?
#
loop_
_entity_poly.entity_id
_entity_poly.type
_entity_poly.pdbx_seq_one_letter_code
_entity_poly.pdbx_strand_id
1 'polypeptide(L)' 'MSKKKKKIQEDPKVHGDLKGFKMEIDSFGEISSSFPIDKINEFLNKNVEDKKLKDREDLDEIKRGSEEEE' A
#
# COMPACT_ATOMS: atom_id res chain seq x y z
N MET A 1 17.61 -23.14 -32.25
CA MET A 1 16.29 -23.05 -31.59
C MET A 1 16.47 -22.51 -30.18
N SER A 2 16.35 -21.20 -29.99
CA SER A 2 16.52 -20.56 -28.67
C SER A 2 15.30 -20.85 -27.79
N LYS A 3 15.47 -21.67 -26.76
CA LYS A 3 14.46 -21.94 -25.74
C LYS A 3 14.12 -20.62 -25.03
N LYS A 4 12.94 -20.05 -25.33
CA LYS A 4 12.37 -18.94 -24.56
C LYS A 4 12.25 -19.41 -23.10
N LYS A 5 13.12 -18.91 -22.22
CA LYS A 5 13.03 -19.12 -20.78
C LYS A 5 11.66 -18.59 -20.34
N LYS A 6 10.75 -19.48 -19.96
CA LYS A 6 9.50 -19.10 -19.29
C LYS A 6 9.92 -18.35 -18.02
N LYS A 7 9.72 -17.03 -17.98
CA LYS A 7 9.84 -16.27 -16.74
C LYS A 7 8.82 -16.89 -15.78
N ILE A 8 9.31 -17.59 -14.76
CA ILE A 8 8.49 -18.02 -13.65
C ILE A 8 8.04 -16.71 -13.01
N GLN A 9 6.76 -16.36 -13.20
CA GLN A 9 6.17 -15.25 -12.47
C GLN A 9 5.98 -15.74 -11.04
N GLU A 10 7.05 -15.66 -10.24
CA GLU A 10 6.89 -15.78 -8.78
C GLU A 10 6.02 -14.61 -8.33
N ASP A 11 4.96 -14.93 -7.60
CA ASP A 11 4.12 -13.91 -7.00
C ASP A 11 4.97 -13.08 -6.02
N PRO A 12 4.78 -11.75 -5.99
CA PRO A 12 5.56 -10.89 -5.13
C PRO A 12 5.36 -11.28 -3.65
N LYS A 13 6.44 -11.22 -2.86
CA LYS A 13 6.37 -11.42 -1.41
C LYS A 13 5.66 -10.22 -0.78
N VAL A 14 4.38 -10.41 -0.50
CA VAL A 14 3.47 -9.41 0.08
C VAL A 14 2.92 -9.89 1.42
N HIS A 15 2.35 -8.97 2.21
CA HIS A 15 1.69 -9.31 3.47
C HIS A 15 0.56 -10.33 3.24
N GLY A 16 0.20 -11.12 4.26
CA GLY A 16 -0.86 -12.12 4.15
C GLY A 16 -2.19 -11.54 3.63
N ASP A 17 -2.53 -10.34 4.11
CA ASP A 17 -3.74 -9.61 3.72
C ASP A 17 -3.73 -9.09 2.28
N LEU A 18 -2.53 -9.01 1.69
CA LEU A 18 -2.29 -8.58 0.31
C LEU A 18 -1.95 -9.77 -0.59
N LYS A 19 -2.18 -11.02 -0.16
CA LYS A 19 -1.89 -12.21 -0.98
C LYS A 19 -2.61 -12.11 -2.34
N GLY A 20 -1.84 -12.28 -3.42
CA GLY A 20 -2.35 -12.12 -4.79
C GLY A 20 -2.30 -10.68 -5.32
N PHE A 21 -1.70 -9.77 -4.56
CA PHE A 21 -1.48 -8.39 -5.01
C PHE A 21 -0.45 -8.36 -6.14
N LYS A 22 -0.84 -7.79 -7.27
CA LYS A 22 0.02 -7.56 -8.43
C LYS A 22 -0.09 -6.08 -8.80
N MET A 23 1.04 -5.48 -9.11
CA MET A 23 1.13 -4.12 -9.60
C MET A 23 2.11 -4.10 -10.77
N GLU A 24 1.69 -3.47 -11.85
CA GLU A 24 2.48 -3.28 -13.06
C GLU A 24 2.50 -1.80 -13.41
N ILE A 25 3.66 -1.32 -13.85
CA ILE A 25 3.88 0.07 -14.26
C ILE A 25 4.26 0.03 -15.73
N ASP A 26 3.46 0.68 -16.57
CA ASP A 26 3.79 0.80 -18.00
C ASP A 26 4.84 1.90 -18.23
N SER A 27 5.44 1.91 -19.41
CA SER A 27 6.44 2.91 -19.84
C SER A 27 5.91 4.34 -19.82
N PHE A 28 4.59 4.51 -19.86
CA PHE A 28 3.90 5.80 -19.74
C PHE A 28 3.64 6.22 -18.28
N GLY A 29 4.00 5.40 -17.29
CA GLY A 29 3.77 5.68 -15.87
C GLY A 29 2.35 5.34 -15.40
N GLU A 30 1.54 4.68 -16.23
CA GLU A 30 0.24 4.16 -15.81
C GLU A 30 0.43 2.98 -14.86
N ILE A 31 -0.28 3.00 -13.74
CA ILE A 31 -0.20 1.97 -12.70
C ILE A 31 -1.44 1.09 -12.79
N SER A 32 -1.24 -0.19 -13.06
CA SER A 32 -2.31 -1.20 -13.05
C SER A 32 -2.13 -2.10 -11.84
N SER A 33 -3.16 -2.24 -11.01
CA SER A 33 -3.15 -3.09 -9.82
C SER A 33 -4.29 -4.11 -9.84
N SER A 34 -4.06 -5.29 -9.27
CA SER A 34 -5.09 -6.32 -9.10
C SER A 34 -6.09 -6.01 -7.97
N PHE A 35 -5.75 -5.09 -7.07
CA PHE A 35 -6.61 -4.67 -5.96
C PHE A 35 -7.14 -3.26 -6.16
N PRO A 36 -8.34 -2.96 -5.61
CA PRO A 36 -8.84 -1.59 -5.54
C PRO A 36 -7.93 -0.73 -4.65
N ILE A 37 -7.75 0.51 -5.08
CA ILE A 37 -6.92 1.52 -4.40
C ILE A 37 -7.39 1.75 -2.97
N ASP A 38 -8.69 1.74 -2.72
CA ASP A 38 -9.26 1.95 -1.39
C ASP A 38 -8.74 0.94 -0.37
N LYS A 39 -8.72 -0.35 -0.74
CA LYS A 39 -8.23 -1.41 0.14
C LYS A 39 -6.74 -1.29 0.43
N ILE A 40 -5.97 -0.81 -0.55
CA ILE A 40 -4.53 -0.54 -0.38
C ILE A 40 -4.34 0.62 0.59
N ASN A 41 -5.12 1.69 0.43
CA ASN A 41 -5.06 2.86 1.31
C ASN A 41 -5.45 2.49 2.74
N GLU A 42 -6.51 1.71 2.95
CA GLU A 42 -6.88 1.21 4.27
C GLU A 42 -5.76 0.38 4.91
N PHE A 43 -5.14 -0.51 4.12
CA PHE A 43 -4.01 -1.30 4.59
C PHE A 43 -2.83 -0.42 5.00
N LEU A 44 -2.50 0.61 4.20
CA LEU A 44 -1.42 1.55 4.50
C LEU A 44 -1.74 2.38 5.73
N ASN A 45 -2.93 2.96 5.84
CA ASN A 45 -3.34 3.76 7.01
C ASN A 45 -3.29 2.95 8.31
N LYS A 46 -3.58 1.64 8.25
CA LYS A 46 -3.54 0.76 9.42
C LYS A 46 -2.13 0.35 9.84
N ASN A 47 -1.24 0.11 8.87
CA ASN A 47 0.08 -0.50 9.13
C ASN A 47 1.25 0.49 9.03
N VAL A 48 1.03 1.67 8.43
CA VAL A 48 2.05 2.67 8.17
C VAL A 48 1.58 4.00 8.76
N GLU A 49 2.39 4.55 9.65
CA GLU A 49 2.18 5.88 10.18
C GLU A 49 2.47 6.93 9.10
N ASP A 50 1.57 7.91 8.93
CA ASP A 50 1.77 8.98 7.97
C ASP A 50 2.96 9.87 8.38
N LYS A 51 4.07 9.72 7.65
CA LYS A 51 5.31 10.48 7.91
C LYS A 51 5.12 11.99 7.76
N LYS A 52 4.14 12.45 6.98
CA LYS A 52 3.85 13.90 6.85
C LYS A 52 3.21 14.48 8.09
N LEU A 53 2.59 13.60 8.89
CA LEU A 53 1.95 13.96 10.13
C LEU A 53 2.95 13.84 11.29
N LYS A 54 3.92 12.92 11.27
CA LYS A 54 4.85 12.72 12.42
C LYS A 54 5.48 13.96 13.04
N ASP A 55 5.79 14.99 12.26
CA ASP A 55 6.46 16.21 12.74
C ASP A 55 5.48 17.31 13.22
N ARG A 56 4.18 17.03 13.25
CA ARG A 56 3.17 17.99 13.75
C ARG A 56 3.06 17.91 15.26
N GLU A 57 3.45 19.00 15.92
CA GLU A 57 3.35 19.15 17.38
C GLU A 57 1.89 19.13 17.88
N ASP A 58 0.92 19.45 17.01
CA ASP A 58 -0.52 19.52 17.31
C ASP A 58 -1.25 18.17 17.22
N LEU A 59 -0.61 17.11 16.72
CA LEU A 59 -1.31 15.83 16.50
C LEU A 59 -1.73 15.10 17.77
N ASP A 60 -0.90 15.16 18.81
CA ASP A 60 -1.22 14.54 20.09
C ASP A 60 -2.42 15.24 20.74
N GLU A 61 -2.56 16.56 20.55
CA GLU A 61 -3.69 17.33 21.07
C GLU A 61 -4.98 17.05 20.28
N ILE A 62 -4.89 16.97 18.94
CA ILE A 62 -6.02 16.63 18.08
C ILE A 62 -6.51 15.19 18.31
N LYS A 63 -5.59 14.22 18.43
CA LYS A 63 -5.97 12.82 18.72
C LYS A 63 -6.71 12.69 20.04
N ARG A 64 -6.25 13.39 21.07
CA ARG A 64 -6.85 13.35 22.40
C ARG A 64 -8.23 14.00 22.43
N GLY A 65 -8.42 15.10 21.69
CA GLY A 65 -9.73 15.73 21.51
C GLY A 65 -10.74 14.85 20.77
N SER A 66 -10.30 14.08 19.76
CA SER A 66 -11.19 13.15 19.04
C SER A 66 -11.60 11.91 19.84
N GLU A 67 -10.81 11.49 20.83
CA GLU A 67 -11.14 10.36 21.73
C GLU A 67 -12.06 10.79 22.89
N GLU A 68 -12.13 12.08 23.22
CA GLU A 68 -13.00 12.61 24.28
C GLU A 68 -14.42 12.95 23.80
N GLU A 69 -14.65 13.04 22.49
CA GLU A 69 -15.97 13.30 21.88
C GLU A 69 -16.74 12.02 21.45
N GLU A 70 -16.18 10.81 21.64
CA GLU A 70 -16.80 9.51 21.36
C GLU A 70 -17.25 8.77 22.65
#